data_AF-A0A9X9BS12-F1
#
_entry.id   AF-A0A9X9BS12-F1
#
_cell.length_a   1.000
_cell.length_b   1.000
_cell.length_c   1.000
_cell.angle_alpha   90.00
_cell.angle_beta   90.00
_cell.angle_gamma   90.00
#
_symmetry.space_group_name_H-M   'P 1'
#
loop_
_entity.id
_entity.type
_entity.pdbx_description
1 polymer ?
#
loop_
_entity_poly.entity_id
_entity_poly.type
_entity_poly.pdbx_seq_one_letter_code
_entity_poly.pdbx_strand_id
1 'polypeptide(L)'
;MIKEIDARLRMWAEELHSDFTKGGLAGGNMVAMMMESNGQLIRGRRAFRAPLEGSLDIELIVTKHLDPLLVTVVREHYCNHDTDMRLKYAHCDCGRDTYYQRLHEAHLHIYYMLMGQVA
;
A
#
# COMPACT_ATOMS: atom_id res chain seq x y z
N MET A 1 11.17 -13.08 4.15
CA MET A 1 10.08 -12.15 4.51
C MET A 1 10.15 -11.83 5.99
N ILE A 2 10.29 -10.55 6.34
CA ILE A 2 10.30 -10.07 7.74
C ILE A 2 8.85 -9.82 8.16
N LYS A 3 8.35 -10.57 9.17
CA LYS A 3 6.93 -10.55 9.58
C LYS A 3 6.44 -9.19 10.03
N GLU A 4 7.26 -8.46 10.79
CA GLU A 4 6.94 -7.11 11.27
C GLU A 4 6.75 -6.14 10.10
N ILE A 5 7.66 -6.17 9.12
CA ILE A 5 7.57 -5.32 7.93
C ILE A 5 6.37 -5.72 7.06
N ASP A 6 6.07 -7.02 6.94
CA ASP A 6 4.88 -7.50 6.25
C ASP A 6 3.59 -6.93 6.86
N ALA A 7 3.48 -6.94 8.19
CA ALA A 7 2.33 -6.36 8.90
C ALA A 7 2.22 -4.85 8.68
N ARG A 8 3.34 -4.12 8.75
CA ARG A 8 3.37 -2.67 8.47
C ARG A 8 2.98 -2.34 7.04
N LEU A 9 3.43 -3.11 6.06
CA LEU A 9 3.08 -2.92 4.65
C LEU A 9 1.60 -3.24 4.37
N ARG A 10 1.02 -4.25 5.04
CA ARG A 10 -0.44 -4.47 4.96
C ARG A 10 -1.22 -3.29 5.51
N MET A 11 -0.86 -2.81 6.71
CA MET A 11 -1.51 -1.64 7.31
C MET A 11 -1.36 -0.40 6.43
N TRP A 12 -0.16 -0.15 5.89
CA TRP A 12 0.09 0.94 4.94
C TRP A 12 -0.83 0.86 3.71
N ALA A 13 -0.95 -0.32 3.10
CA ALA A 13 -1.80 -0.51 1.94
C ALA A 13 -3.29 -0.36 2.29
N GLU A 14 -3.73 -0.87 3.43
CA GLU A 14 -5.10 -0.70 3.92
C GLU A 14 -5.44 0.77 4.20
N GLU A 15 -4.53 1.51 4.84
CA GLU A 15 -4.77 2.90 5.24
C GLU A 15 -4.65 3.89 4.07
N LEU A 16 -3.70 3.70 3.16
CA LEU A 16 -3.41 4.67 2.10
C LEU A 16 -3.90 4.27 0.72
N HIS A 17 -4.02 2.97 0.44
CA HIS A 17 -4.25 2.46 -0.92
C HIS A 17 -5.52 1.60 -1.06
N SER A 18 -6.30 1.43 0.02
CA SER A 18 -7.61 0.77 -0.06
C SER A 18 -8.64 1.63 -0.78
N ASP A 19 -9.63 0.99 -1.39
CA ASP A 19 -10.72 1.70 -2.08
C ASP A 19 -11.52 2.61 -1.14
N PHE A 20 -11.54 2.31 0.16
CA PHE A 20 -12.12 3.18 1.19
C PHE A 20 -11.37 4.50 1.35
N THR A 21 -10.05 4.52 1.12
CA THR A 21 -9.23 5.74 1.17
C THR A 21 -9.36 6.58 -0.09
N LYS A 22 -9.71 5.97 -1.24
CA LYS A 22 -9.95 6.69 -2.51
C LYS A 22 -11.14 7.66 -2.43
N GLY A 23 -12.07 7.47 -1.49
CA GLY A 23 -13.15 8.41 -1.21
C GLY A 23 -12.76 9.62 -0.35
N GLY A 24 -11.57 9.62 0.28
CA GLY A 24 -11.23 10.55 1.35
C GLY A 24 -10.41 11.78 0.95
N LEU A 25 -9.49 11.67 -0.01
CA LEU A 25 -8.56 12.77 -0.32
C LEU A 25 -8.21 12.96 -1.81
N ALA A 26 -8.55 12.01 -2.68
CA ALA A 26 -8.20 12.07 -4.10
C ALA A 26 -9.46 12.07 -4.99
N GLY A 27 -10.27 13.13 -4.89
CA GLY A 27 -11.20 13.48 -5.98
C GLY A 27 -12.43 12.60 -6.15
N GLY A 28 -12.95 11.98 -5.08
CA GLY A 28 -14.28 11.37 -5.12
C GLY A 28 -15.38 12.43 -5.25
N ASN A 29 -16.09 12.45 -6.39
CA ASN A 29 -17.22 13.35 -6.60
C ASN A 29 -18.30 13.08 -5.52
N MET A 30 -18.68 14.10 -4.75
CA MET A 30 -19.65 14.00 -3.64
C MET A 30 -20.98 13.35 -4.05
N VAL A 31 -21.35 13.43 -5.33
CA VAL A 31 -22.53 12.77 -5.91
C VAL A 31 -22.44 11.24 -5.83
N ALA A 32 -21.26 10.65 -6.07
CA ALA A 32 -21.06 9.20 -6.00
C ALA A 32 -21.23 8.67 -4.57
N MET A 33 -20.67 9.38 -3.59
CA MET A 33 -20.86 9.09 -2.17
C MET A 33 -22.34 9.15 -1.76
N MET A 34 -23.11 10.08 -2.34
CA MET A 34 -24.53 10.25 -2.05
C MET A 34 -25.40 9.15 -2.70
N MET A 35 -25.00 8.66 -3.88
CA MET A 35 -25.64 7.51 -4.54
C MET A 35 -25.41 6.21 -3.78
N GLU A 36 -24.18 5.95 -3.32
CA GLU A 36 -23.86 4.77 -2.52
C GLU A 36 -24.59 4.76 -1.16
N SER A 37 -24.86 5.95 -0.62
CA SER A 37 -25.54 6.12 0.67
C SER A 37 -27.07 6.21 0.56
N ASN A 38 -27.69 5.91 -0.60
CA ASN A 38 -29.14 6.07 -0.84
C ASN A 38 -29.68 7.45 -0.42
N GLY A 39 -28.89 8.51 -0.59
CA GLY A 39 -29.28 9.87 -0.22
C GLY A 39 -29.14 10.24 1.26
N GLN A 40 -28.63 9.35 2.13
CA GLN A 40 -28.40 9.66 3.54
C GLN A 40 -26.96 10.13 3.78
N LEU A 41 -26.78 11.44 4.01
CA LEU A 41 -25.54 12.00 4.54
C LEU A 41 -25.45 11.71 6.05
N ILE A 42 -24.81 10.58 6.42
CA ILE A 42 -24.51 10.29 7.82
C ILE A 42 -23.36 11.20 8.27
N ARG A 43 -23.72 12.34 8.85
CA ARG A 43 -22.81 13.29 9.53
C ARG A 43 -22.21 12.62 10.78
N GLY A 44 -21.28 11.67 10.59
CA GLY A 44 -20.66 10.93 11.70
C GLY A 44 -20.10 9.55 11.39
N ARG A 45 -20.22 9.01 10.18
CA ARG A 45 -19.48 7.78 9.84
C ARG A 45 -18.01 8.17 9.70
N ARG A 46 -17.18 7.82 10.70
CA ARG A 46 -15.73 8.06 10.78
C ARG A 46 -15.03 7.84 9.43
N ALA A 47 -14.92 8.87 8.59
CA ALA A 47 -14.40 8.75 7.23
C ALA A 47 -13.04 9.42 7.04
N PHE A 48 -12.38 9.78 8.14
CA PHE A 48 -10.99 10.19 8.09
C PHE A 48 -10.30 9.78 9.39
N ARG A 49 -9.77 8.57 9.42
CA ARG A 49 -8.60 8.33 10.29
C ARG A 49 -7.43 8.87 9.50
N ALA A 50 -6.81 9.93 9.99
CA ALA A 50 -5.50 10.31 9.48
C ALA A 50 -4.62 9.04 9.50
N PRO A 51 -3.89 8.75 8.41
CA PRO A 51 -2.95 7.63 8.41
C PRO A 51 -2.07 7.70 9.65
N LEU A 52 -1.82 6.56 10.29
CA LEU A 52 -0.91 6.54 11.43
C LEU A 52 0.47 7.03 10.96
N GLU A 53 1.22 7.74 11.82
CA GLU A 53 2.54 8.27 11.43
C GLU A 53 3.44 7.19 10.80
N GLY A 54 3.37 5.95 11.30
CA GLY A 54 4.11 4.83 10.74
C GLY A 54 3.75 4.47 9.29
N SER A 55 2.51 4.68 8.84
CA SER A 55 2.12 4.44 7.43
C SER A 55 2.66 5.52 6.50
N LEU A 56 2.78 6.75 6.98
CA LEU A 56 3.39 7.85 6.20
C LEU A 56 4.89 7.64 6.03
N ASP A 57 5.58 7.15 7.06
CA ASP A 57 6.99 6.78 6.98
C ASP A 57 7.21 5.68 5.93
N ILE A 58 6.35 4.66 5.92
CA ILE A 58 6.39 3.59 4.89
C ILE A 58 6.14 4.17 3.50
N GLU A 59 5.14 5.05 3.31
CA GLU A 59 4.88 5.68 2.01
C GLU A 59 6.09 6.47 1.53
N LEU A 60 6.75 7.22 2.41
CA LEU A 60 7.96 7.97 2.07
C LEU A 60 9.10 7.03 1.65
N ILE A 61 9.34 5.97 2.43
CA ILE A 61 10.37 4.97 2.13
C ILE A 61 10.10 4.31 0.78
N VAL A 62 8.88 3.78 0.58
CA VAL A 62 8.48 3.11 -0.66
C VAL A 62 8.59 4.05 -1.86
N THR A 63 8.17 5.31 -1.73
CA THR A 63 8.13 6.23 -2.89
C THR A 63 9.46 6.93 -3.18
N LYS A 64 10.35 7.10 -2.19
CA LYS A 64 11.59 7.88 -2.35
C LYS A 64 12.89 7.11 -2.19
N HIS A 65 12.88 5.99 -1.47
CA HIS A 65 14.10 5.31 -1.04
C HIS A 65 14.26 3.89 -1.59
N LEU A 66 13.21 3.32 -2.18
CA LEU A 66 13.28 2.02 -2.85
C LEU A 66 13.63 2.19 -4.32
N ASP A 67 14.36 1.20 -4.86
CA ASP A 67 14.55 1.07 -6.30
C ASP A 67 13.18 0.92 -7.02
N PRO A 68 12.97 1.55 -8.18
CA PRO A 68 11.69 1.51 -8.89
C PRO A 68 11.12 0.11 -9.12
N LEU A 69 11.98 -0.89 -9.36
CA LEU A 69 11.52 -2.28 -9.55
C LEU A 69 10.95 -2.86 -8.26
N LEU A 70 11.56 -2.54 -7.12
CA LEU A 70 11.07 -2.97 -5.80
C LEU A 70 9.77 -2.27 -5.44
N VAL A 71 9.64 -0.98 -5.78
CA VAL A 71 8.39 -0.22 -5.59
C VAL A 71 7.23 -0.89 -6.32
N THR A 72 7.43 -1.24 -7.60
CA THR A 72 6.40 -1.91 -8.39
C THR A 72 5.99 -3.23 -7.75
N VAL A 73 6.96 -4.06 -7.32
CA VAL A 73 6.67 -5.34 -6.65
C VAL A 73 5.89 -5.14 -5.35
N VAL A 74 6.29 -4.18 -4.51
CA VAL A 74 5.62 -3.89 -3.23
C VAL A 74 4.18 -3.40 -3.46
N ARG A 75 3.99 -2.43 -4.37
CA ARG A 75 2.64 -1.91 -4.70
C ARG A 75 1.75 -3.02 -5.28
N GLU A 76 2.29 -3.81 -6.20
CA GLU A 76 1.54 -4.94 -6.77
C GLU A 76 1.20 -6.01 -5.72
N HIS A 77 2.11 -6.26 -4.78
CA HIS A 77 1.90 -7.26 -3.75
C HIS A 77 0.81 -6.85 -2.76
N TYR A 78 0.93 -5.64 -2.21
CA TYR A 78 0.13 -5.18 -1.07
C TYR A 78 -1.09 -4.35 -1.45
N CYS A 79 -1.14 -3.70 -2.62
CA CYS A 79 -2.30 -2.89 -2.99
C CYS A 79 -3.34 -3.70 -3.80
N ASN A 80 -2.93 -4.72 -4.55
CA ASN A 80 -3.81 -5.50 -5.43
C ASN A 80 -4.16 -6.87 -4.81
N HIS A 81 -5.06 -6.93 -3.82
CA HIS A 81 -5.32 -8.15 -3.05
C HIS A 81 -5.99 -9.28 -3.83
N ASP A 82 -6.92 -8.97 -4.74
CA ASP A 82 -7.76 -9.96 -5.43
C ASP A 82 -7.18 -10.47 -6.77
N THR A 83 -5.95 -10.10 -7.10
CA THR A 83 -5.32 -10.46 -8.38
C THR A 83 -4.55 -11.77 -8.28
N ASP A 84 -4.73 -12.65 -9.28
CA ASP A 84 -3.98 -13.90 -9.41
C ASP A 84 -2.45 -13.62 -9.44
N MET A 85 -1.69 -14.40 -8.69
CA MET A 85 -0.24 -14.22 -8.58
C MET A 85 0.49 -14.29 -9.93
N ARG A 86 0.00 -15.09 -10.89
CA ARG A 86 0.59 -15.16 -12.24
C ARG A 86 0.49 -13.83 -12.98
N LEU A 87 -0.60 -13.10 -12.79
CA LEU A 87 -0.78 -11.76 -13.36
C LEU A 87 0.14 -10.75 -12.66
N LYS A 88 0.31 -10.86 -11.34
CA LYS A 88 1.26 -10.02 -10.60
C LYS A 88 2.70 -10.22 -11.08
N TYR A 89 3.10 -11.47 -11.32
CA TYR A 89 4.42 -11.80 -11.85
C TYR A 89 4.64 -11.18 -13.24
N ALA A 90 3.65 -11.32 -14.13
CA ALA A 90 3.69 -10.73 -15.46
C ALA A 90 3.74 -9.19 -15.40
N HIS A 91 2.98 -8.57 -14.49
CA HIS A 91 3.00 -7.11 -14.32
C HIS A 91 4.35 -6.59 -13.82
N CYS A 92 5.02 -7.34 -12.94
CA CYS A 92 6.37 -7.02 -12.48
C CYS A 92 7.49 -7.51 -13.41
N ASP A 93 7.14 -8.02 -14.60
CA ASP A 93 8.04 -8.58 -15.61
C ASP A 93 9.08 -9.56 -15.02
N CYS A 94 8.63 -10.47 -14.15
CA CYS A 94 9.53 -11.40 -13.48
C CYS A 94 8.89 -12.76 -13.17
N GLY A 95 9.73 -13.78 -12.97
CA GLY A 95 9.28 -15.09 -12.50
C GLY A 95 8.97 -15.11 -11.00
N ARG A 96 8.34 -16.19 -10.53
CA ARG A 96 7.97 -16.37 -9.11
C ARG A 96 9.15 -16.17 -8.16
N ASP A 97 10.29 -16.77 -8.44
CA ASP A 97 11.44 -16.74 -7.52
C ASP A 97 12.03 -15.34 -7.44
N THR A 98 12.23 -14.69 -8.59
CA THR A 98 12.69 -13.30 -8.68
C THR A 98 11.71 -12.34 -8.00
N TYR A 99 10.40 -12.56 -8.13
CA TYR A 99 9.37 -11.77 -7.47
C TYR A 99 9.53 -11.80 -5.95
N TYR A 100 9.64 -12.99 -5.36
CA TYR A 100 9.80 -13.12 -3.91
C TYR A 100 11.18 -12.71 -3.40
N GLN A 101 12.22 -12.84 -4.23
CA GLN A 101 13.54 -12.31 -3.93
C GLN A 101 13.49 -10.77 -3.83
N ARG A 102 12.91 -10.09 -4.83
CA ARG A 102 12.71 -8.63 -4.83
C ARG A 102 11.84 -8.18 -3.67
N LEU A 103 10.76 -8.92 -3.38
CA LEU A 103 9.91 -8.61 -2.23
C LEU A 103 10.68 -8.74 -0.91
N HIS A 104 11.52 -9.75 -0.77
CA HIS A 104 12.37 -9.90 0.40
C HIS A 104 13.41 -8.78 0.52
N GLU A 105 14.05 -8.40 -0.59
CA GLU A 105 14.99 -7.29 -0.67
C GLU A 105 14.32 -5.97 -0.25
N ALA A 106 13.12 -5.69 -0.75
CA ALA A 106 12.32 -4.55 -0.33
C ALA A 106 12.07 -4.55 1.18
N HIS A 107 11.75 -5.70 1.79
CA HIS A 107 11.58 -5.79 3.24
C HIS A 107 12.87 -5.45 4.00
N LEU A 108 14.03 -5.87 3.50
CA LEU A 108 15.32 -5.55 4.13
C LEU A 108 15.60 -4.05 4.06
N HIS A 109 15.43 -3.44 2.89
CA HIS A 109 15.63 -1.99 2.72
C HIS A 109 14.71 -1.18 3.64
N ILE A 110 13.42 -1.51 3.67
CA ILE A 110 12.45 -0.84 4.54
C ILE A 110 12.84 -1.02 6.01
N TYR A 111 13.23 -2.23 6.41
CA TYR A 111 13.67 -2.51 7.78
C TYR A 111 14.86 -1.64 8.19
N TYR A 112 15.92 -1.60 7.38
CA TYR A 112 17.11 -0.80 7.70
C TYR A 112 16.79 0.70 7.77
N MET A 113 16.01 1.22 6.81
CA MET A 113 15.57 2.62 6.81
C MET A 113 14.77 2.99 8.07
N LEU A 114 13.83 2.14 8.50
CA LEU A 114 13.05 2.38 9.72
C LEU A 114 13.89 2.31 11.00
N MET A 115 14.94 1.47 11.00
CA MET A 115 15.87 1.37 12.13
C MET A 115 16.91 2.51 12.15
N GLY A 116 16.87 3.43 11.18
CA GLY A 116 17.89 4.48 11.01
C GLY A 116 19.27 3.92 10.68
N GLN A 117 19.34 2.68 10.21
CA GLN A 117 20.56 2.04 9.75
C GLN A 117 20.65 2.25 8.25
N VAL A 118 21.79 2.75 7.76
CA VAL A 118 22.01 2.88 6.33
C VAL A 118 21.98 1.47 5.73
N ALA A 119 21.02 1.24 4.83
CA ALA A 119 20.81 -0.03 4.13
C ALA A 119 21.97 -0.34 3.17
#